data_AF-A0A519WKX8-F1
#
_entry.id   AF-A0A519WKX8-F1
#
_cell.length_a   1.000
_cell.length_b   1.000
_cell.length_c   1.000
_cell.angle_alpha   90.00
_cell.angle_beta   90.00
_cell.angle_gamma   90.00
#
_symmetry.space_group_name_H-M   'P 1'
#
loop_
_entity.id
_entity.type
_entity.pdbx_description
1 polymer ?
#
loop_
_entity_poly.entity_id
_entity_poly.type
_entity_poly.pdbx_seq_one_letter_code
_entity_poly.pdbx_strand_id
1 'polypeptide(L)'
;MKPKELIRESELQQRWKNYQPEVQPKPSLTYYTIYEQAKAAKQWIYDPDIKRWQTPEEFLKLEKKITCGDPKRLERLQIKDPIEGVNAAYEQMQSLKDRMEVFVKRVIDYYRK
;
A
#
# COMPACT_ATOMS: atom_id res chain seq x y z
N MET A 1 26.82 -53.64 8.53
CA MET A 1 26.07 -52.76 7.61
C MET A 1 24.65 -52.62 8.13
N LYS A 2 24.16 -51.39 8.34
CA LYS A 2 22.81 -51.13 8.90
C LYS A 2 21.73 -51.35 7.83
N PRO A 3 20.56 -51.94 8.16
CA PRO A 3 19.48 -52.10 7.20
C PRO A 3 18.87 -50.74 6.88
N LYS A 4 18.69 -50.44 5.59
CA LYS A 4 17.93 -49.28 5.10
C LYS A 4 16.48 -49.51 5.50
N GLU A 5 15.98 -48.70 6.42
CA GLU A 5 14.57 -48.70 6.81
C GLU A 5 13.72 -48.33 5.60
N LEU A 6 12.93 -49.29 5.13
CA LEU A 6 11.84 -49.05 4.19
C LEU A 6 10.85 -48.14 4.90
N ILE A 7 10.84 -46.85 4.53
CA ILE A 7 9.77 -45.93 4.92
C ILE A 7 8.46 -46.58 4.42
N ARG A 8 7.63 -47.05 5.37
CA ARG A 8 6.37 -47.71 5.05
C ARG A 8 5.50 -46.70 4.31
N GLU A 9 4.91 -47.10 3.19
CA GLU A 9 3.97 -46.29 2.41
C GLU A 9 2.87 -45.65 3.27
N SER A 10 2.55 -46.25 4.42
CA SER A 10 1.63 -45.71 5.43
C SER A 10 2.07 -44.39 6.06
N GLU A 11 3.37 -44.18 6.29
CA GLU A 11 3.89 -42.94 6.89
C GLU A 11 3.84 -41.78 5.89
N LEU A 12 4.12 -42.07 4.62
CA LEU A 12 3.89 -41.11 3.54
C LEU A 12 2.40 -40.80 3.47
N GLN A 13 1.50 -41.78 3.37
CA GLN A 13 0.06 -41.51 3.28
C GLN A 13 -0.50 -40.71 4.47
N GLN A 14 0.00 -40.92 5.69
CA GLN A 14 -0.36 -40.11 6.86
C GLN A 14 0.16 -38.67 6.75
N ARG A 15 1.38 -38.48 6.24
CA ARG A 15 1.97 -37.15 6.02
C ARG A 15 1.19 -36.32 5.00
N TRP A 16 0.62 -36.96 3.98
CA TRP A 16 -0.24 -36.29 3.00
C TRP A 16 -1.63 -35.98 3.57
N LYS A 17 -2.19 -36.86 4.42
CA LYS A 17 -3.44 -36.58 5.14
C LYS A 17 -3.32 -35.41 6.14
N ASN A 18 -2.14 -35.22 6.71
CA ASN A 18 -1.84 -34.13 7.65
C ASN A 18 -1.30 -32.86 6.97
N TYR A 19 -1.21 -32.83 5.63
CA TYR A 19 -0.85 -31.63 4.90
C TYR A 19 -2.06 -30.71 4.81
N GLN A 20 -2.19 -29.79 5.75
CA GLN A 20 -3.03 -28.62 5.57
C GLN A 20 -2.21 -27.55 4.86
N PRO A 21 -2.58 -27.11 3.64
CA PRO A 21 -2.01 -25.92 3.06
C PRO A 21 -2.51 -24.72 3.86
N GLU A 22 -1.82 -24.39 4.96
CA GLU A 22 -1.91 -23.06 5.55
C GLU A 22 -1.26 -22.09 4.57
N VAL A 23 -2.07 -21.50 3.69
CA VAL A 23 -2.11 -20.09 3.30
C VAL A 23 -3.31 -20.03 2.35
N GLN A 24 -4.43 -19.45 2.81
CA GLN A 24 -5.50 -19.08 1.89
C GLN A 24 -4.87 -18.26 0.75
N PRO A 25 -5.09 -18.59 -0.54
CA PRO A 25 -4.56 -17.77 -1.61
C PRO A 25 -5.17 -16.38 -1.42
N LYS A 26 -4.35 -15.41 -1.00
CA LYS A 26 -4.72 -14.00 -1.07
C LYS A 26 -5.23 -13.81 -2.50
N PRO A 27 -6.45 -13.27 -2.72
CA PRO A 27 -6.92 -13.04 -4.07
C PRO A 27 -5.81 -12.28 -4.78
N SER A 28 -5.41 -12.74 -5.97
CA SER A 28 -4.37 -12.09 -6.76
C SER A 28 -4.86 -10.68 -7.05
N LEU A 29 -4.49 -9.72 -6.21
CA LEU A 29 -4.86 -8.33 -6.34
C LEU A 29 -4.15 -7.84 -7.60
N THR A 30 -4.90 -7.67 -8.67
CA THR A 30 -4.37 -7.16 -9.93
C THR A 30 -4.56 -5.65 -9.98
N TYR A 31 -3.73 -4.98 -10.76
CA TYR A 31 -3.91 -3.57 -11.08
C TYR A 31 -5.33 -3.27 -11.60
N TYR A 32 -5.91 -4.20 -12.38
CA TYR A 32 -7.27 -4.05 -12.88
C TYR A 32 -8.32 -4.12 -11.77
N THR A 33 -8.16 -5.00 -10.78
CA THR A 33 -9.09 -5.05 -9.63
C THR A 33 -9.05 -3.77 -8.79
N ILE A 34 -7.88 -3.16 -8.57
CA ILE A 34 -7.75 -1.88 -7.86
C ILE A 34 -8.45 -0.77 -8.66
N TYR A 35 -8.27 -0.76 -9.98
CA TYR A 35 -8.94 0.20 -10.87
C TYR A 35 -10.47 0.13 -10.75
N GLU A 36 -11.05 -1.07 -10.88
CA GLU A 36 -12.50 -1.26 -10.78
C GLU A 36 -13.03 -0.88 -9.40
N GLN A 37 -12.32 -1.25 -8.33
CA GLN A 37 -12.70 -0.88 -6.96
C GLN A 37 -12.71 0.64 -6.76
N ALA A 38 -11.65 1.33 -7.18
CA ALA A 38 -11.55 2.77 -7.04
C ALA A 38 -12.64 3.50 -7.86
N LYS A 39 -12.91 3.03 -9.07
CA LYS A 39 -13.97 3.57 -9.93
C LYS A 39 -15.37 3.37 -9.34
N ALA A 40 -15.66 2.17 -8.85
CA ALA A 40 -16.94 1.86 -8.21
C ALA A 40 -17.17 2.70 -6.94
N ALA A 41 -16.12 2.88 -6.14
CA ALA A 41 -16.16 3.69 -4.93
C ALA A 41 -16.11 5.21 -5.20
N LYS A 42 -15.89 5.65 -6.45
CA LYS A 42 -15.60 7.06 -6.82
C LYS A 42 -14.43 7.65 -6.03
N GLN A 43 -13.44 6.81 -5.72
CA GLN A 43 -12.26 7.14 -4.93
C GLN A 43 -11.01 7.15 -5.81
N TRP A 44 -9.94 7.71 -5.28
CA TRP A 44 -8.65 7.82 -5.98
C TRP A 44 -7.66 6.85 -5.39
N ILE A 45 -6.59 6.60 -6.15
CA ILE A 45 -5.55 5.67 -5.78
C ILE A 45 -4.35 6.48 -5.28
N TYR A 46 -3.93 6.20 -4.06
CA TYR A 46 -2.81 6.82 -3.39
C TYR A 46 -1.66 5.82 -3.24
N ASP A 47 -0.48 6.20 -3.72
CA ASP A 47 0.76 5.47 -3.48
C ASP A 47 1.54 6.18 -2.36
N PRO A 48 1.60 5.60 -1.14
CA PRO A 48 2.22 6.24 0.02
C PRO A 48 3.75 6.37 -0.09
N ASP A 49 4.40 5.52 -0.89
CA ASP A 49 5.85 5.50 -1.04
C ASP A 49 6.35 6.74 -1.79
N ILE A 50 5.69 7.03 -2.92
CA ILE A 50 5.97 8.21 -3.75
C ILE A 50 5.07 9.40 -3.40
N LYS A 51 4.21 9.26 -2.39
CA LYS A 51 3.22 10.25 -1.94
C LYS A 51 2.37 10.83 -3.07
N ARG A 52 1.95 9.99 -4.02
CA ARG A 52 1.26 10.42 -5.24
C ARG A 52 -0.19 9.97 -5.25
N TRP A 53 -1.06 10.91 -5.57
CA TRP A 53 -2.46 10.66 -5.90
C TRP A 53 -2.63 10.47 -7.42
N GLN A 54 -3.48 9.53 -7.80
CA GLN A 54 -3.82 9.23 -9.18
C GLN A 54 -5.31 8.96 -9.30
N THR A 55 -5.93 9.47 -10.37
CA THR A 55 -7.28 9.02 -10.72
C THR A 55 -7.24 7.54 -11.15
N PRO A 56 -8.37 6.81 -11.08
CA PRO A 56 -8.43 5.45 -11.62
C PRO A 56 -7.94 5.38 -13.08
N GLU A 57 -8.29 6.36 -13.91
CA GLU A 57 -7.91 6.39 -15.33
C GLU A 57 -6.40 6.63 -15.53
N GLU A 58 -5.81 7.52 -14.73
CA GLU A 58 -4.37 7.79 -14.75
C GLU A 58 -3.58 6.55 -14.32
N PHE A 59 -4.04 5.89 -13.27
CA PHE A 59 -3.45 4.66 -12.76
C PHE A 59 -3.41 3.58 -13.86
N LEU A 60 -4.53 3.32 -14.51
CA LEU A 60 -4.60 2.31 -15.58
C LEU A 60 -3.70 2.65 -16.78
N LYS A 61 -3.57 3.94 -17.13
CA LYS A 61 -2.68 4.39 -18.21
C LYS A 61 -1.20 4.20 -17.87
N LEU A 62 -0.82 4.41 -16.60
CA LEU A 62 0.54 4.23 -16.13
C LEU A 62 0.94 2.75 -16.11
N GLU A 63 0.05 1.88 -15.66
CA GLU A 63 0.31 0.43 -15.63
C GLU A 63 0.50 -0.15 -17.04
N LYS A 64 -0.27 0.31 -18.03
CA LYS A 64 -0.06 -0.11 -19.43
C LYS A 64 1.33 0.24 -19.98
N LYS A 65 2.00 1.25 -19.42
CA LYS A 65 3.36 1.65 -19.81
C LYS A 65 4.44 0.92 -19.03
N ILE A 66 4.13 0.42 -17.84
CA ILE A 66 5.08 -0.25 -16.95
C ILE A 66 4.88 -1.75 -17.11
N THR A 67 5.55 -2.35 -18.10
CA THR A 67 5.37 -3.76 -18.52
C THR A 67 5.84 -4.79 -17.45
N CYS A 68 6.39 -4.34 -16.33
CA CYS A 68 6.77 -5.20 -15.21
C CYS A 68 6.45 -4.46 -13.90
N GLY A 69 5.23 -4.63 -13.39
CA GLY A 69 4.81 -4.04 -12.13
C GLY A 69 5.58 -4.67 -10.96
N ASP A 70 6.17 -3.85 -10.10
CA ASP A 70 6.76 -4.30 -8.83
C ASP A 70 5.64 -4.91 -7.98
N PRO A 71 5.69 -6.22 -7.63
CA PRO A 71 4.67 -6.87 -6.81
C PRO A 71 4.43 -6.15 -5.47
N LYS A 72 5.49 -5.53 -4.92
CA LYS A 72 5.40 -4.77 -3.66
C LYS A 72 4.64 -3.46 -3.80
N ARG A 73 4.47 -2.96 -5.04
CA ARG A 73 3.69 -1.75 -5.31
C ARG A 73 2.21 -2.02 -5.18
N LEU A 74 1.72 -3.17 -5.68
CA LEU A 74 0.31 -3.52 -5.55
C LEU A 74 -0.15 -3.58 -4.10
N GLU A 75 0.66 -4.17 -3.22
CA GLU A 75 0.30 -4.37 -1.81
C GLU A 75 0.21 -3.06 -1.01
N ARG A 76 0.88 -1.99 -1.44
CA ARG A 76 0.91 -0.70 -0.71
C ARG A 76 -0.09 0.32 -1.21
N LEU A 77 -0.71 0.12 -2.38
CA LEU A 77 -1.65 1.07 -2.95
C LEU A 77 -2.90 1.17 -2.06
N GLN A 78 -3.35 2.41 -1.85
CA GLN A 78 -4.50 2.70 -1.01
C GLN A 78 -5.58 3.35 -1.86
N ILE A 79 -6.81 2.87 -1.75
CA ILE A 79 -7.97 3.52 -2.34
C ILE A 79 -8.56 4.44 -1.27
N LYS A 80 -8.61 5.74 -1.55
CA LYS A 80 -9.00 6.77 -0.57
C LYS A 80 -9.83 7.88 -1.20
N ASP A 81 -10.57 8.59 -0.37
CA ASP A 81 -11.29 9.80 -0.78
C ASP A 81 -10.28 10.92 -1.09
N PRO A 82 -10.25 11.45 -2.33
CA PRO A 82 -9.37 12.56 -2.65
C PRO A 82 -9.67 13.83 -1.84
N ILE A 83 -10.92 14.05 -1.40
CA ILE A 83 -11.29 15.23 -0.59
C ILE A 83 -10.66 15.16 0.80
N GLU A 84 -10.64 13.98 1.42
CA GLU A 84 -9.91 13.77 2.68
C GLU A 84 -8.42 14.06 2.49
N GLY A 85 -7.84 13.63 1.36
CA GLY A 85 -6.45 13.93 1.00
C GLY A 85 -6.17 15.43 0.88
N VAL A 86 -7.08 16.18 0.25
CA VAL A 86 -6.99 17.64 0.12
C VAL A 86 -7.07 18.31 1.50
N ASN A 87 -8.05 17.93 2.32
CA ASN A 87 -8.23 18.50 3.66
C ASN A 87 -6.99 18.25 4.53
N ALA A 88 -6.45 17.04 4.52
CA ALA A 88 -5.23 16.70 5.27
C ALA A 88 -4.03 17.54 4.82
N ALA A 89 -3.91 17.84 3.52
CA ALA A 89 -2.85 18.70 3.02
C ALA A 89 -3.00 20.15 3.52
N TYR A 90 -4.23 20.68 3.52
CA TYR A 90 -4.51 22.02 4.06
C TYR A 90 -4.23 22.11 5.56
N GLU A 91 -4.59 21.09 6.35
CA GLU A 91 -4.29 21.04 7.78
C GLU A 91 -2.78 21.06 8.04
N GLN A 92 -2.00 20.28 7.27
CA GLN A 92 -0.53 20.29 7.38
C GLN A 92 0.06 21.66 7.03
N MET A 93 -0.47 22.30 5.98
CA MET A 93 -0.01 23.62 5.56
C MET A 93 -0.35 24.70 6.59
N GLN A 94 -1.54 24.64 7.19
CA GLN A 94 -1.94 25.55 8.26
C GLN A 94 -1.05 25.36 9.50
N SER A 95 -0.81 24.11 9.93
CA SER A 95 0.09 23.81 11.04
C SER A 95 1.53 24.31 10.78
N LEU A 96 2.01 24.24 9.55
CA LEU A 96 3.31 24.77 9.17
C LEU A 96 3.32 26.30 9.25
N LYS A 97 2.27 26.95 8.74
CA LYS A 97 2.10 28.41 8.82
C LYS A 97 2.08 28.89 10.28
N ASP A 98 1.34 28.23 11.15
CA ASP A 98 1.24 28.61 12.57
C ASP A 98 2.61 28.53 13.26
N ARG A 99 3.37 27.47 12.99
CA ARG A 99 4.75 27.31 13.51
C ARG A 99 5.68 28.41 12.99
N MET A 100 5.55 28.77 11.72
CA MET A 100 6.31 29.85 11.12
C MET A 100 5.99 31.20 11.77
N GLU A 101 4.71 31.51 12.02
CA GLU A 101 4.30 32.75 12.68
C GLU A 101 4.87 32.86 14.10
N VAL A 102 4.85 31.76 14.87
CA VAL A 102 5.46 31.70 16.20
C VAL A 102 6.96 31.97 16.13
N PHE A 103 7.66 31.39 15.15
CA PHE A 103 9.08 31.62 14.96
C PHE A 103 9.40 33.08 14.58
N VAL A 104 8.66 33.65 13.63
CA VAL A 104 8.81 35.05 13.22
C VAL A 104 8.61 36.00 14.39
N LYS A 105 7.57 35.78 15.20
CA LYS A 105 7.32 36.58 16.39
C LYS A 105 8.50 36.53 17.37
N ARG A 106 9.02 35.33 17.65
CA ARG A 106 10.20 35.16 18.53
C ARG A 106 11.42 35.92 18.03
N VAL A 107 11.68 35.91 16.73
CA VAL A 107 12.79 36.65 16.12
C VAL A 107 12.59 38.15 16.28
N ILE A 108 11.42 38.67 15.93
CA ILE A 108 11.12 40.11 16.05
C ILE A 108 11.25 40.58 17.51
N ASP A 109 10.70 39.81 18.46
CA ASP A 109 10.74 40.14 19.89
C ASP A 109 12.17 40.13 20.44
N TYR A 110 13.06 39.30 19.91
CA TYR A 110 14.47 39.26 20.31
C TYR A 110 15.22 40.52 19.86
N TYR A 111 15.02 40.96 18.61
CA TYR A 111 15.73 42.11 18.03
C TYR A 111 15.09 43.48 18.33
N ARG A 112 13.86 43.51 18.86
CA ARG A 112 13.21 44.75 19.34
C ARG A 112 13.60 45.15 20.76
N LYS A 113 14.31 44.29 21.50
CA LYS A 113 14.98 44.65 22.76
C LYS A 113 16.26 45.42 22.47
#